data_AF-A0A9Q4KV51-F1
#
_entry.id   AF-A0A9Q4KV51-F1
#
_cell.length_a   1.000
_cell.length_b   1.000
_cell.length_c   1.000
_cell.angle_alpha   90.00
_cell.angle_beta   90.00
_cell.angle_gamma   90.00
#
_symmetry.space_group_name_H-M   'P 1'
#
loop_
_entity.id
_entity.type
_entity.pdbx_description
1 polymer ?
#
loop_
_entity_poly.entity_id
_entity_poly.type
_entity_poly.pdbx_seq_one_letter_code
_entity_poly.pdbx_strand_id
1 'polypeptide(L)'
;MAKKLGPPIFLGVFTVLAIVFLTGGASDDNDILRQTFQVDAIYYDSGHVEISYVDKSGQTDSVIMEILGMDESFQKSFLGSQFVEIVPFPNVPKYGWAIHPIVLEIDHLEFGHIQLKTEIHAPGQPIPPVIYSRP
;
A
#
# COMPACT_ATOMS: atom_id res chain seq x y z
N MET A 1 34.89 46.17 -37.25
CA MET A 1 33.48 46.03 -36.81
C MET A 1 33.03 44.60 -37.13
N ALA A 2 32.79 43.76 -36.12
CA ALA A 2 32.27 42.41 -36.33
C ALA A 2 30.79 42.36 -35.94
N LYS A 3 29.91 42.01 -36.89
CA LYS A 3 28.47 41.84 -36.68
C LYS A 3 28.23 40.58 -35.82
N LYS A 4 27.47 40.75 -34.73
CA LYS A 4 26.95 39.67 -33.90
C LYS A 4 25.77 38.98 -34.62
N LEU A 5 25.84 37.66 -34.77
CA LEU A 5 24.74 36.75 -35.14
C LEU A 5 25.03 35.45 -34.34
N GLY A 6 24.13 34.79 -33.62
CA GLY A 6 22.67 34.81 -33.66
C GLY A 6 22.03 34.44 -32.30
N PRO A 7 20.75 34.03 -32.28
CA PRO A 7 19.78 34.44 -31.26
C PRO A 7 19.65 33.48 -30.06
N PRO A 8 19.07 33.94 -28.93
CA PRO A 8 18.91 33.19 -27.66
C PRO A 8 17.80 32.11 -27.74
N ILE A 9 17.64 31.44 -28.88
CA ILE A 9 16.60 30.42 -29.09
C ILE A 9 17.00 29.09 -28.45
N PHE A 10 18.31 28.78 -28.41
CA PHE A 10 18.82 27.55 -27.79
C PHE A 10 18.54 27.50 -26.28
N LEU A 11 18.58 28.63 -25.57
CA LEU A 11 18.40 28.62 -24.12
C LEU A 11 16.96 28.28 -23.72
N GLY A 12 15.97 28.85 -24.42
CA GLY A 12 14.55 28.70 -24.09
C GLY A 12 14.04 27.26 -24.26
N VAL A 13 14.51 26.54 -25.28
CA VAL A 13 14.12 25.14 -25.51
C VAL A 13 14.64 24.23 -24.40
N PHE A 14 15.87 24.45 -23.93
CA PHE A 14 16.43 23.71 -22.80
C PHE A 14 15.71 24.00 -21.49
N THR A 15 15.28 25.24 -21.22
CA THR A 15 14.50 25.56 -20.02
C THR A 15 13.13 24.90 -20.03
N VAL A 16 12.43 24.88 -21.17
CA VAL A 16 11.13 24.23 -21.29
C VAL A 16 11.27 22.71 -21.12
N LEU A 17 12.27 22.07 -21.74
CA LEU A 17 12.56 20.65 -21.53
C LEU A 17 12.91 20.33 -20.08
N ALA A 18 13.73 21.17 -19.42
CA ALA A 18 14.06 20.99 -18.02
C ALA A 18 12.83 21.09 -17.11
N ILE A 19 11.90 22.02 -17.39
CA ILE A 19 10.63 22.12 -16.65
C ILE A 19 9.78 20.85 -16.86
N VAL A 20 9.66 20.35 -18.09
CA VAL A 20 8.92 19.11 -18.38
C VAL A 20 9.52 17.89 -17.67
N PHE A 21 10.86 17.80 -17.57
CA PHE A 21 11.51 16.74 -16.78
C PHE A 21 11.35 16.92 -15.26
N LEU A 22 11.28 18.15 -14.76
CA LEU A 22 11.07 18.44 -13.33
C LEU A 22 9.61 18.29 -12.90
N THR A 23 8.64 18.54 -13.79
CA THR A 23 7.20 18.37 -13.52
C THR A 23 6.67 17.02 -13.97
N GLY A 24 7.37 16.33 -14.88
CA GLY A 24 7.12 14.94 -15.28
C GLY A 24 7.71 13.93 -14.29
N GLY A 25 7.77 14.30 -13.01
CA GLY A 25 8.09 13.37 -11.94
C GLY A 25 7.04 12.28 -11.95
N ALA A 26 7.45 11.08 -12.34
CA ALA A 26 6.66 9.87 -12.14
C ALA A 26 6.12 9.92 -10.70
N SER A 27 4.80 10.06 -10.55
CA SER A 27 4.18 9.68 -9.28
C SER A 27 4.57 8.22 -9.09
N ASP A 28 5.29 7.91 -8.01
CA ASP A 28 5.49 6.52 -7.63
C ASP A 28 4.09 5.91 -7.55
N ASP A 29 3.80 4.89 -8.35
CA ASP A 29 2.49 4.23 -8.35
C ASP A 29 2.10 3.83 -6.93
N ASN A 30 3.08 3.51 -6.08
CA ASN A 30 2.89 3.21 -4.67
C ASN A 30 2.39 4.40 -3.84
N ASP A 31 2.70 5.64 -4.19
CA ASP A 31 2.19 6.81 -3.47
C ASP A 31 0.69 6.95 -3.65
N ILE A 32 0.17 6.70 -4.86
CA ILE A 32 -1.28 6.71 -5.13
C ILE A 32 -1.96 5.57 -4.37
N LEU A 33 -1.36 4.37 -4.35
CA LEU A 33 -1.90 3.23 -3.60
C LEU A 33 -1.90 3.51 -2.08
N ARG A 34 -0.81 4.09 -1.53
CA ARG A 34 -0.72 4.51 -0.11
C ARG A 34 -1.74 5.56 0.29
N GLN A 35 -2.08 6.47 -0.63
CA GLN A 35 -3.09 7.49 -0.36
C GLN A 35 -4.51 6.90 -0.38
N THR A 36 -4.74 5.91 -1.25
CA THR A 36 -6.04 5.27 -1.46
C THR A 36 -6.38 4.25 -0.37
N PHE A 37 -5.47 3.33 -0.09
CA PHE A 37 -5.72 2.18 0.78
C PHE A 37 -5.12 2.38 2.17
N GLN A 38 -5.82 1.85 3.17
CA GLN A 38 -5.35 1.73 4.53
C GLN A 38 -5.61 0.31 5.00
N VAL A 39 -4.61 -0.27 5.66
CA VAL A 39 -4.71 -1.58 6.30
C VAL A 39 -3.96 -1.52 7.62
N ASP A 40 -4.53 -2.12 8.64
CA ASP A 40 -3.89 -2.25 9.95
C ASP A 40 -4.22 -3.60 10.60
N ALA A 41 -3.32 -4.10 11.45
CA ALA A 41 -3.46 -5.38 12.13
C ALA A 41 -2.95 -5.29 13.57
N ILE A 42 -3.88 -5.22 14.52
CA ILE A 42 -3.59 -4.96 15.93
C ILE A 42 -3.84 -6.21 16.77
N TYR A 43 -2.81 -6.69 17.46
CA TYR A 43 -2.93 -7.78 18.43
C TYR A 43 -3.36 -7.26 19.80
N TYR A 44 -4.46 -7.81 20.33
CA TYR A 44 -4.91 -7.56 21.70
C TYR A 44 -4.52 -8.71 22.62
N ASP A 45 -4.16 -8.37 23.86
CA ASP A 45 -3.73 -9.30 24.92
C ASP A 45 -4.81 -10.31 25.35
N SER A 46 -6.05 -10.10 24.93
CA SER A 46 -7.15 -11.06 25.00
C SER A 46 -7.06 -12.20 23.96
N GLY A 47 -5.98 -12.26 23.18
CA GLY A 47 -5.66 -13.40 22.31
C GLY A 47 -6.34 -13.34 20.94
N HIS A 48 -6.44 -12.14 20.36
CA HIS A 48 -7.00 -11.95 19.02
C HIS A 48 -6.27 -10.83 18.28
N VAL A 49 -6.37 -10.87 16.95
CA VAL A 49 -5.92 -9.79 16.07
C VAL A 49 -7.17 -9.14 15.45
N GLU A 50 -7.24 -7.82 15.51
CA GLU A 50 -8.17 -7.03 14.73
C GLU A 50 -7.48 -6.58 13.44
N ILE A 51 -7.99 -6.99 12.30
CA ILE A 51 -7.53 -6.57 10.98
C ILE A 51 -8.56 -5.60 10.41
N SER A 52 -8.10 -4.42 10.01
CA SER A 52 -8.95 -3.41 9.37
C SER A 52 -8.43 -3.08 7.98
N TYR A 53 -9.37 -2.83 7.06
CA TYR A 53 -9.09 -2.41 5.70
C TYR A 53 -10.05 -1.31 5.29
N VAL A 54 -9.54 -0.28 4.60
CA VAL A 54 -10.31 0.80 3.99
C VAL A 54 -9.71 1.17 2.64
N ASP A 55 -10.54 1.16 1.61
CA ASP A 55 -10.32 1.86 0.34
C ASP A 55 -11.14 3.17 0.35
N LYS A 56 -10.44 4.30 0.26
CA LYS A 56 -11.06 5.62 0.30
C LYS A 56 -11.78 6.00 -1.00
N SER A 57 -11.49 5.31 -2.11
CA SER A 57 -12.13 5.59 -3.40
C SER A 57 -13.50 4.95 -3.53
N GLY A 58 -13.77 3.87 -2.80
CA GLY A 58 -15.04 3.14 -2.87
C GLY A 58 -15.16 2.23 -4.10
N GLN A 59 -14.04 1.88 -4.73
CA GLN A 59 -13.98 1.16 -6.02
C GLN A 59 -13.38 -0.25 -5.91
N THR A 60 -13.22 -0.77 -4.69
CA THR A 60 -12.88 -2.18 -4.45
C THR A 60 -14.09 -3.06 -4.71
N ASP A 61 -13.94 -4.04 -5.61
CA ASP A 61 -14.93 -5.07 -5.88
C ASP A 61 -14.87 -6.17 -4.82
N SER A 62 -13.67 -6.73 -4.62
CA SER A 62 -13.43 -7.80 -3.64
C SER A 62 -12.05 -7.74 -3.01
N VAL A 63 -11.96 -8.29 -1.80
CA VAL A 63 -10.70 -8.52 -1.09
C VAL A 63 -10.62 -9.96 -0.62
N ILE A 64 -9.50 -10.62 -0.86
CA ILE A 64 -9.13 -11.89 -0.24
C ILE A 64 -8.06 -11.59 0.81
N MET A 65 -8.37 -11.85 2.07
CA MET A 65 -7.45 -11.68 3.19
C MET A 65 -6.88 -13.03 3.63
N GLU A 66 -5.57 -13.10 3.80
CA GLU A 66 -4.84 -14.26 4.31
C GLU A 66 -3.94 -13.86 5.49
N ILE A 67 -3.80 -14.76 6.47
CA ILE A 67 -2.79 -14.68 7.51
C ILE A 67 -1.81 -15.83 7.29
N LEU A 68 -0.59 -15.51 6.87
CA LEU A 68 0.39 -16.52 6.55
C LEU A 68 1.04 -17.10 7.81
N GLY A 69 1.56 -18.32 7.70
CA GLY A 69 2.35 -18.96 8.75
C GLY A 69 1.56 -19.40 9.99
N MET A 70 0.23 -19.26 10.03
CA MET A 70 -0.59 -19.81 11.11
C MET A 70 -0.55 -21.35 11.12
N ASP A 71 -0.77 -21.96 12.30
CA ASP A 71 -0.85 -23.42 12.44
C ASP A 71 -1.99 -24.01 11.58
N GLU A 72 -3.14 -23.33 11.59
CA GLU A 72 -4.25 -23.57 10.66
C GLU A 72 -4.32 -22.42 9.66
N SER A 73 -4.39 -22.74 8.36
CA SER A 73 -4.47 -21.73 7.32
C SER A 73 -5.71 -20.85 7.49
N PHE A 74 -5.53 -19.54 7.49
CA PHE A 74 -6.63 -18.58 7.53
C PHE A 74 -6.75 -17.84 6.21
N GLN A 75 -7.94 -17.89 5.61
CA GLN A 75 -8.31 -17.10 4.43
C GLN A 75 -9.78 -16.69 4.54
N LYS A 76 -10.08 -15.44 4.17
CA LYS A 76 -11.46 -14.94 4.12
C LYS A 76 -11.65 -13.94 2.98
N SER A 77 -12.80 -14.02 2.31
CA SER A 77 -13.18 -13.10 1.24
C SER A 77 -14.19 -12.07 1.72
N PHE A 78 -14.02 -10.83 1.28
CA PHE A 78 -14.88 -9.69 1.56
C PHE A 78 -15.33 -9.04 0.25
N LEU A 79 -16.52 -8.44 0.28
CA LEU A 79 -17.04 -7.60 -0.81
C LEU A 79 -17.06 -6.15 -0.33
N GLY A 80 -16.62 -5.25 -1.19
CA GLY A 80 -16.62 -3.81 -0.95
C GLY A 80 -15.36 -3.23 -0.30
N SER A 81 -15.37 -1.92 -0.12
CA SER A 81 -14.19 -1.09 0.18
C SER A 81 -13.82 -0.95 1.66
N GLN A 82 -14.46 -1.67 2.58
CA GLN A 82 -14.07 -1.61 3.99
C GLN A 82 -14.50 -2.85 4.77
N PHE A 83 -13.67 -3.26 5.73
CA PHE A 83 -14.05 -4.26 6.72
C PHE A 83 -13.21 -4.14 8.00
N VAL A 84 -13.72 -4.75 9.07
CA VAL A 84 -12.98 -5.08 10.29
C VAL A 84 -13.22 -6.56 10.56
N GLU A 85 -12.15 -7.32 10.74
CA GLU A 85 -12.18 -8.75 11.03
C GLU A 85 -11.43 -9.04 12.33
N ILE A 86 -12.05 -9.82 13.20
CA ILE A 86 -11.44 -10.27 14.45
C ILE A 86 -11.08 -11.74 14.30
N VAL A 87 -9.79 -12.05 14.35
CA VAL A 87 -9.26 -13.42 14.22
C VAL A 87 -8.68 -13.88 15.54
N PRO A 88 -9.15 -15.02 16.11
CA PRO A 88 -8.52 -15.63 17.27
C PRO A 88 -7.04 -15.92 17.01
N PHE A 89 -6.17 -15.46 17.91
CA PHE A 89 -4.73 -15.59 17.80
C PHE A 89 -4.15 -15.87 19.19
N PRO A 90 -4.25 -17.12 19.69
CA PRO A 90 -3.99 -17.42 21.10
C PRO A 90 -2.53 -17.33 21.51
N ASN A 91 -1.59 -17.38 20.55
CA ASN A 91 -0.16 -17.45 20.81
C ASN A 91 0.56 -16.21 20.28
N VAL A 92 1.36 -15.56 21.11
CA VAL A 92 2.29 -14.51 20.66
C VAL A 92 3.52 -15.18 20.05
N PRO A 93 3.91 -14.86 18.80
CA PRO A 93 5.02 -15.52 18.12
C PRO A 93 6.36 -15.19 18.79
N LYS A 94 7.15 -16.24 19.07
CA LYS A 94 8.48 -16.11 19.69
C LYS A 94 9.46 -15.30 18.85
N TYR A 95 9.32 -15.32 17.52
CA TYR A 95 10.24 -14.70 16.57
C TYR A 95 9.71 -13.36 16.00
N GLY A 96 8.71 -12.77 16.65
CA GLY A 96 8.09 -11.52 16.23
C GLY A 96 6.98 -11.71 15.19
N TRP A 97 6.28 -10.62 14.88
CA TRP A 97 5.07 -10.65 14.05
C TRP A 97 5.32 -10.88 12.56
N ALA A 98 6.55 -10.61 12.09
CA ALA A 98 6.94 -10.81 10.69
C ALA A 98 6.77 -12.26 10.20
N ILE A 99 6.68 -13.24 11.10
CA ILE A 99 6.43 -14.64 10.72
C ILE A 99 4.96 -14.93 10.38
N HIS A 100 4.04 -14.03 10.76
CA HIS A 100 2.61 -14.11 10.45
C HIS A 100 2.12 -12.84 9.74
N PRO A 101 2.59 -12.56 8.51
CA PRO A 101 2.16 -11.38 7.79
C PRO A 101 0.69 -11.51 7.33
N ILE A 102 0.03 -10.37 7.24
CA ILE A 102 -1.30 -10.22 6.65
C ILE A 102 -1.12 -9.87 5.18
N VAL A 103 -1.78 -10.62 4.30
CA VAL A 103 -1.79 -10.39 2.85
C VAL A 103 -3.21 -10.13 2.40
N LEU A 104 -3.42 -9.07 1.63
CA LEU A 104 -4.68 -8.75 0.97
C LEU A 104 -4.48 -8.79 -0.54
N GLU A 105 -5.24 -9.63 -1.23
CA GLU A 105 -5.42 -9.55 -2.67
C GLU A 105 -6.70 -8.78 -2.97
N ILE A 106 -6.58 -7.69 -3.72
CA ILE A 106 -7.65 -6.71 -3.93
C ILE A 106 -7.93 -6.61 -5.41
N ASP A 107 -9.18 -6.81 -5.79
CA ASP A 107 -9.67 -6.47 -7.12
C ASP A 107 -10.33 -5.09 -7.07
N HIS A 108 -9.77 -4.14 -7.83
CA HIS A 108 -10.18 -2.74 -7.83
C HIS A 108 -10.49 -2.25 -9.24
N LEU A 109 -11.60 -1.53 -9.40
CA LEU A 109 -12.09 -1.10 -10.71
C LEU A 109 -11.09 -0.21 -11.47
N GLU A 110 -10.38 0.68 -10.76
CA GLU A 110 -9.42 1.62 -11.35
C GLU A 110 -8.00 1.06 -11.46
N PHE A 111 -7.57 0.27 -10.48
CA PHE A 111 -6.16 -0.11 -10.32
C PHE A 111 -5.89 -1.56 -10.72
N GLY A 112 -6.94 -2.31 -11.09
CA GLY A 112 -6.87 -3.72 -11.37
C GLY A 112 -6.60 -4.52 -10.10
N HIS A 113 -5.78 -5.57 -10.25
CA HIS A 113 -5.40 -6.43 -9.15
C HIS A 113 -4.22 -5.82 -8.38
N ILE A 114 -4.37 -5.69 -7.07
CA ILE A 114 -3.37 -5.11 -6.16
C ILE A 114 -3.17 -6.05 -4.98
N GLN A 115 -1.93 -6.21 -4.57
CA GLN A 115 -1.58 -6.91 -3.34
C GLN A 115 -1.10 -5.90 -2.29
N LEU A 116 -1.64 -6.00 -1.07
CA LEU A 116 -1.14 -5.33 0.12
C LEU A 116 -0.56 -6.34 1.09
N LYS A 117 0.56 -6.00 1.72
CA LYS A 117 1.14 -6.81 2.79
C LYS A 117 1.54 -5.95 3.96
N THR A 118 1.17 -6.38 5.16
CA THR A 118 1.57 -5.75 6.42
C THR A 118 1.86 -6.81 7.49
N GLU A 119 2.36 -6.37 8.64
CA GLU A 119 2.62 -7.20 9.81
C GLU A 119 1.70 -6.82 10.95
N ILE A 120 1.49 -7.76 11.88
CA ILE A 120 0.75 -7.51 13.11
C ILE A 120 1.61 -6.64 14.04
N HIS A 121 0.99 -5.78 14.83
CA HIS A 121 1.66 -5.10 15.94
C HIS A 121 0.75 -5.02 17.17
N ALA A 122 1.35 -4.76 18.34
CA ALA A 122 0.59 -4.54 19.57
C ALA A 122 0.21 -3.04 19.72
N PRO A 123 -0.82 -2.71 20.52
CA PRO A 123 -1.15 -1.34 20.87
C PRO A 123 0.07 -0.57 21.41
N GLY A 124 0.27 0.64 20.88
CA GLY A 124 1.38 1.52 21.29
C GLY A 124 2.75 1.13 20.71
N GLN A 125 2.85 0.07 19.92
CA GLN A 125 4.04 -0.24 19.12
C GLN A 125 4.03 0.54 17.80
N PRO A 126 5.20 0.74 17.15
CA PRO A 126 5.26 1.33 15.82
C PRO A 126 4.42 0.55 14.82
N ILE A 127 3.65 1.27 13.99
CA ILE A 127 2.85 0.68 12.91
C ILE A 127 3.82 0.16 11.83
N PRO A 128 3.75 -1.14 11.46
CA PRO A 128 4.60 -1.70 10.41
C PRO A 128 4.34 -1.04 9.05
N PRO A 129 5.35 -0.99 8.17
CA PRO A 129 5.15 -0.46 6.82
C PRO A 129 4.27 -1.39 6.01
N VAL A 130 3.29 -0.81 5.31
CA VAL A 130 2.53 -1.53 4.28
C VAL A 130 3.33 -1.55 2.98
N ILE A 131 3.46 -2.74 2.41
CA ILE A 131 4.02 -3.01 1.09
C ILE A 131 2.86 -3.09 0.09
N TYR A 132 3.03 -2.41 -1.03
CA TYR A 132 2.05 -2.33 -2.11
C TYR A 132 2.67 -2.93 -3.36
N SER A 133 1.93 -3.76 -4.09
CA SER A 133 2.38 -4.34 -5.35
C SER A 133 1.22 -4.49 -6.32
N ARG A 134 1.53 -4.39 -7.62
CA ARG A 134 0.65 -4.80 -8.72
C ARG A 134 1.29 -6.05 -9.34
N PRO A 135 0.76 -7.26 -9.05
CA PRO A 135 1.32 -8.52 -9.56
C PRO A 135 1.29 -8.64 -11.09
#